data_AF-A0A522BR65-F1
#
_entry.id   AF-A0A522BR65-F1
#
_cell.length_a   1.000
_cell.length_b   1.000
_cell.length_c   1.000
_cell.angle_alpha   90.00
_cell.angle_beta   90.00
_cell.angle_gamma   90.00
#
_symmetry.space_group_name_H-M   'P 1'
#
loop_
_entity.id
_entity.type
_entity.pdbx_description
1 polymer ?
#
loop_
_entity_poly.entity_id
_entity_poly.type
_entity_poly.pdbx_seq_one_letter_code
_entity_poly.pdbx_strand_id
1 'polypeptide(L)'
;MIQPSPSSRPRRWLRRLVVAGLLLLALPPLGWALWLQLAHRDVPPPTTEEIDRGLRQGLGWIRTHEAEVLGQGNAMLWRMLLDAAALNHDADLQRLLRAHRARYFPDPSRNAWQRLMYRDSTAAVDRWEMLDVMPYQRFFLYAISCDPALAGEPVVQAQLARGACRPAWLSPFGSDAACRTHQLMGLMLMREHGCGDKARVAELTAHAQDDIVRELQVDFRSRDPYVQRVLMLYWTGVPERVRPAWLRRVLQAQRPDGGWADRQPILELPGGRVLQFGGYAENHRLTLQPAQSDFHATAQGILLLSLVKAQQAGKR
;
A
#
# COMPACT_ATOMS: atom_id res chain seq x y z
N MET A 1 59.07 -50.80 -3.49
CA MET A 1 58.40 -49.59 -2.93
C MET A 1 57.52 -48.99 -4.01
N ILE A 2 56.20 -49.11 -3.89
CA ILE A 2 55.23 -48.52 -4.83
C ILE A 2 54.81 -47.18 -4.25
N GLN A 3 55.23 -46.07 -4.88
CA GLN A 3 54.78 -44.74 -4.48
C GLN A 3 53.30 -44.56 -4.87
N PRO A 4 52.42 -44.14 -3.94
CA PRO A 4 51.02 -43.92 -4.26
C PRO A 4 50.88 -42.75 -5.25
N SER A 5 50.16 -43.00 -6.35
CA SER A 5 49.86 -42.02 -7.39
C SER A 5 49.14 -40.78 -6.80
N PRO A 6 49.64 -39.55 -7.05
CA PRO A 6 49.10 -38.31 -6.48
C PRO A 6 47.75 -37.84 -7.05
N SER A 7 46.95 -38.71 -7.69
CA SER A 7 45.90 -38.27 -8.62
C SER A 7 44.45 -38.19 -8.09
N SER A 8 44.17 -38.48 -6.81
CA SER A 8 42.76 -38.54 -6.31
C SER A 8 42.27 -37.30 -5.55
N ARG A 9 43.15 -36.36 -5.19
CA ARG A 9 42.79 -35.14 -4.44
C ARG A 9 41.95 -34.11 -5.21
N PRO A 10 42.19 -33.78 -6.49
CA PRO A 10 41.46 -32.68 -7.16
C PRO A 10 39.96 -32.99 -7.38
N ARG A 11 39.59 -34.28 -7.52
CA ARG A 11 38.19 -34.68 -7.72
C ARG A 11 37.30 -34.46 -6.48
N ARG A 12 37.86 -34.49 -5.26
CA ARG A 12 37.08 -34.29 -4.03
C ARG A 12 36.72 -32.81 -3.80
N TRP A 13 37.63 -31.88 -4.14
CA TRP A 13 37.39 -30.44 -4.00
C TRP A 13 36.35 -29.93 -5.00
N LEU A 14 36.43 -30.37 -6.26
CA LEU A 14 35.43 -30.02 -7.27
C LEU A 14 34.03 -30.48 -6.87
N ARG A 15 33.87 -31.71 -6.37
CA ARG A 15 32.58 -32.21 -5.85
C ARG A 15 32.04 -31.35 -4.72
N ARG A 16 32.88 -30.93 -3.77
CA ARG A 16 32.46 -30.05 -2.65
C ARG A 16 32.01 -28.68 -3.15
N LEU A 17 32.73 -28.09 -4.11
CA LEU A 17 32.35 -26.80 -4.71
C LEU A 17 31.04 -26.89 -5.48
N VAL A 18 30.82 -27.97 -6.25
CA VAL A 18 29.56 -28.21 -6.96
C VAL A 18 28.41 -28.37 -5.97
N VAL A 19 28.57 -29.17 -4.92
CA VAL A 19 27.54 -29.34 -3.88
C VAL A 19 27.25 -28.03 -3.16
N ALA A 20 28.29 -27.27 -2.78
CA ALA A 20 28.12 -25.96 -2.15
C ALA A 20 27.39 -24.97 -3.07
N GLY A 21 27.74 -24.94 -4.36
CA GLY A 21 27.06 -24.14 -5.38
C GLY A 21 25.60 -24.53 -5.55
N LEU A 22 25.29 -25.83 -5.60
CA LEU A 22 23.91 -26.33 -5.68
C LEU A 22 23.11 -25.96 -4.42
N LEU A 23 23.70 -26.07 -3.23
CA LEU A 23 23.05 -25.67 -1.98
C LEU A 23 22.77 -24.17 -1.96
N LEU A 24 23.74 -23.34 -2.35
CA LEU A 24 23.57 -21.89 -2.44
C LEU A 24 22.48 -21.49 -3.44
N LEU A 25 22.33 -22.22 -4.54
CA LEU A 25 21.25 -22.01 -5.52
C LEU A 25 19.89 -22.51 -5.02
N ALA A 26 19.85 -23.55 -4.18
CA ALA A 26 18.61 -24.12 -3.65
C ALA A 26 18.06 -23.35 -2.44
N LEU A 27 18.90 -22.66 -1.67
CA LEU A 27 18.48 -21.93 -0.46
C LEU A 27 17.47 -20.81 -0.76
N PRO A 28 17.64 -19.93 -1.76
CA PRO A 28 16.66 -18.89 -2.08
C PRO A 28 15.26 -19.42 -2.43
N PRO A 29 15.06 -20.39 -3.34
CA PRO A 29 13.73 -20.90 -3.64
C PRO A 29 13.11 -21.67 -2.47
N LEU A 30 13.91 -22.37 -1.65
CA LEU A 30 13.41 -23.03 -0.44
C LEU A 30 12.99 -22.01 0.62
N GLY A 31 13.81 -20.98 0.85
CA GLY A 31 13.48 -19.88 1.73
C GLY A 31 12.24 -19.14 1.25
N TRP A 32 12.13 -18.89 -0.05
CA TRP A 32 10.95 -18.32 -0.69
C TRP A 32 9.70 -19.17 -0.47
N ALA A 33 9.76 -20.47 -0.75
CA ALA A 33 8.64 -21.39 -0.58
C ALA A 33 8.22 -21.50 0.89
N LEU A 34 9.17 -21.57 1.82
CA LEU A 34 8.90 -21.53 3.25
C LEU A 34 8.21 -20.22 3.63
N TRP A 35 8.70 -19.08 3.15
CA TRP A 35 8.09 -17.78 3.41
C TRP A 35 6.69 -17.66 2.85
N LEU A 36 6.43 -18.11 1.62
CA LEU A 36 5.09 -18.18 1.05
C LEU A 36 4.17 -19.04 1.90
N GLN A 37 4.66 -20.21 2.34
CA GLN A 37 3.90 -21.09 3.22
C GLN A 37 3.56 -20.41 4.55
N LEU A 38 4.54 -19.75 5.18
CA LEU A 38 4.34 -18.96 6.40
C LEU A 38 3.36 -17.80 6.15
N ALA A 39 3.47 -17.15 5.00
CA ALA A 39 2.69 -15.99 4.66
C ALA A 39 1.21 -16.32 4.40
N HIS A 40 0.92 -17.58 4.04
CA HIS A 40 -0.39 -18.10 3.68
C HIS A 40 -0.97 -19.08 4.70
N ARG A 41 -0.36 -19.23 5.88
CA ARG A 41 -0.92 -20.08 6.93
C ARG A 41 -2.34 -19.66 7.25
N ASP A 42 -3.21 -20.65 7.43
CA ASP A 42 -4.51 -20.43 8.01
C ASP A 42 -4.33 -19.99 9.46
N VAL A 43 -4.73 -18.75 9.72
CA VAL A 43 -4.72 -18.13 11.04
C VAL A 43 -6.11 -17.60 11.32
N PRO A 44 -6.54 -17.56 12.60
CA PRO A 44 -7.83 -16.97 12.93
C PRO A 44 -7.87 -15.50 12.49
N PRO A 45 -9.04 -14.95 12.10
CA PRO A 45 -9.19 -13.51 11.89
C PRO A 45 -8.80 -12.72 13.15
N PRO A 46 -8.33 -11.46 13.02
CA PRO A 46 -8.15 -10.59 14.17
C PRO A 46 -9.45 -10.38 14.93
N THR A 47 -9.38 -10.35 16.26
CA THR A 47 -10.53 -10.05 17.12
C THR A 47 -10.90 -8.57 17.01
N THR A 48 -12.14 -8.23 17.37
CA THR A 48 -12.57 -6.83 17.44
C THR A 48 -11.68 -6.01 18.39
N GLU A 49 -11.21 -6.61 19.48
CA GLU A 49 -10.31 -5.93 20.42
C GLU A 49 -8.93 -5.64 19.81
N GLU A 50 -8.37 -6.57 19.03
CA GLU A 50 -7.11 -6.36 18.29
C GLU A 50 -7.25 -5.19 17.30
N ILE A 51 -8.37 -5.14 16.56
CA ILE A 51 -8.67 -4.06 15.61
C ILE A 51 -8.86 -2.71 16.32
N ASP A 52 -9.65 -2.68 17.38
CA ASP A 52 -9.92 -1.47 18.15
C ASP A 52 -8.66 -0.91 18.81
N ARG A 53 -7.79 -1.79 19.32
CA ARG A 53 -6.50 -1.41 19.91
C ARG A 53 -5.60 -0.78 18.85
N GLY A 54 -5.43 -1.46 17.71
CA GLY A 54 -4.59 -0.94 16.63
C GLY A 54 -5.10 0.39 16.08
N LEU A 55 -6.42 0.53 15.93
CA LEU A 55 -7.03 1.79 15.49
C LEU A 55 -6.78 2.93 16.49
N ARG A 56 -7.01 2.70 17.79
CA ARG A 56 -6.73 3.71 18.82
C ARG A 56 -5.26 4.13 18.85
N GLN A 57 -4.33 3.20 18.65
CA GLN A 57 -2.90 3.48 18.59
C GLN A 57 -2.56 4.34 17.37
N GLY A 58 -3.10 4.02 16.18
CA GLY A 58 -2.91 4.83 14.97
C GLY A 58 -3.46 6.25 15.13
N LEU A 59 -4.66 6.40 15.70
CA LEU A 59 -5.24 7.71 16.02
C LEU A 59 -4.39 8.46 17.06
N GLY A 60 -3.84 7.75 18.05
CA GLY A 60 -2.86 8.29 18.99
C GLY A 60 -1.63 8.85 18.29
N TRP A 61 -1.08 8.11 17.32
CA TRP A 61 0.07 8.54 16.52
C TRP A 61 -0.21 9.84 15.75
N ILE A 62 -1.37 9.94 15.09
CA ILE A 62 -1.79 11.15 14.34
C ILE A 62 -1.86 12.37 15.26
N ARG A 63 -2.39 12.22 16.49
CA ARG A 63 -2.47 13.33 17.46
C ARG A 63 -1.09 13.79 17.91
N THR A 64 -0.18 12.86 18.19
CA THR A 64 1.20 13.18 18.59
C THR A 64 1.97 13.88 17.47
N HIS A 65 1.66 13.58 16.20
CA HIS A 65 2.33 14.12 15.02
C HIS A 65 1.46 15.14 14.25
N GLU A 66 0.48 15.76 14.91
CA GLU A 66 -0.53 16.62 14.26
C GLU A 66 0.09 17.73 13.41
N ALA A 67 1.14 18.40 13.91
CA ALA A 67 1.82 19.48 13.19
C ALA A 67 2.52 19.00 11.90
N GLU A 68 3.16 17.84 11.94
CA GLU A 68 3.80 17.23 10.78
C GLU A 68 2.74 16.79 9.76
N VAL A 69 1.70 16.09 10.24
CA VAL A 69 0.58 15.62 9.42
C VAL A 69 -0.09 16.80 8.71
N LEU A 70 -0.38 17.90 9.41
CA LEU A 70 -0.95 19.12 8.82
C LEU A 70 -0.04 19.80 7.80
N GLY A 71 1.24 19.48 7.74
CA GLY A 71 2.16 19.96 6.71
C GLY A 71 2.11 19.17 5.41
N GLN A 72 1.45 18.00 5.39
CA GLN A 72 1.42 17.09 4.25
C GLN A 72 0.31 17.47 3.26
N GLY A 73 0.67 17.76 2.01
CA GLY A 73 -0.26 18.20 0.96
C GLY A 73 -0.91 17.07 0.13
N ASN A 74 -0.74 15.79 0.51
CA ASN A 74 -1.26 14.68 -0.28
C ASN A 74 -2.77 14.49 -0.05
N ALA A 75 -3.58 14.98 -0.99
CA ALA A 75 -5.04 14.96 -0.89
C ALA A 75 -5.66 13.55 -0.72
N MET A 76 -5.04 12.49 -1.27
CA MET A 76 -5.55 11.13 -1.10
C MET A 76 -5.39 10.61 0.33
N LEU A 77 -4.31 10.95 1.02
CA LEU A 77 -4.13 10.56 2.43
C LEU A 77 -5.15 11.25 3.32
N TRP A 78 -5.45 12.52 3.02
CA TRP A 78 -6.51 13.25 3.71
C TRP A 78 -7.89 12.68 3.43
N ARG A 79 -8.16 12.22 2.20
CA ARG A 79 -9.39 11.48 1.88
C ARG A 79 -9.49 10.20 2.71
N MET A 80 -8.39 9.48 2.94
CA MET A 80 -8.40 8.30 3.81
C MET A 80 -8.80 8.65 5.25
N LEU A 81 -8.26 9.74 5.81
CA LEU A 81 -8.66 10.21 7.14
C LEU A 81 -10.11 10.70 7.18
N LEU A 82 -10.61 11.31 6.11
CA LEU A 82 -12.01 11.72 5.99
C LEU A 82 -12.95 10.52 6.08
N ASP A 83 -12.69 9.47 5.30
CA ASP A 83 -13.49 8.25 5.30
C ASP A 83 -13.39 7.53 6.66
N ALA A 84 -12.19 7.49 7.27
CA ALA A 84 -12.01 6.93 8.61
C ALA A 84 -12.78 7.72 9.69
N ALA A 85 -12.77 9.05 9.62
CA ALA A 85 -13.53 9.90 10.54
C ALA A 85 -15.05 9.70 10.40
N ALA A 86 -15.54 9.51 9.18
CA ALA A 86 -16.94 9.22 8.91
C ALA A 86 -17.36 7.87 9.49
N LEU A 87 -16.52 6.84 9.37
CA LEU A 87 -16.79 5.49 9.89
C LEU A 87 -16.76 5.40 11.41
N ASN A 88 -15.89 6.17 12.08
CA ASN A 88 -15.70 6.06 13.53
C ASN A 88 -16.36 7.16 14.36
N HIS A 89 -16.87 8.22 13.72
CA HIS A 89 -17.36 9.42 14.39
C HIS A 89 -16.31 10.05 15.35
N ASP A 90 -15.03 10.00 14.97
CA ASP A 90 -13.93 10.48 15.81
C ASP A 90 -13.82 12.02 15.75
N ALA A 91 -14.05 12.68 16.89
CA ALA A 91 -14.07 14.13 16.98
C ALA A 91 -12.70 14.79 16.78
N ASP A 92 -11.60 14.11 17.14
CA ASP A 92 -10.24 14.61 16.97
C ASP A 92 -9.86 14.63 15.49
N LEU A 93 -10.13 13.55 14.75
CA LEU A 93 -9.94 13.52 13.31
C LEU A 93 -10.79 14.57 12.60
N GLN A 94 -12.05 14.77 13.01
CA GLN A 94 -12.88 15.82 12.44
C GLN A 94 -12.31 17.22 12.68
N ARG A 95 -11.72 17.48 13.85
CA ARG A 95 -11.01 18.75 14.12
C ARG A 95 -9.80 18.90 13.20
N LEU A 96 -8.99 17.86 13.08
CA LEU A 96 -7.81 17.85 12.20
C LEU A 96 -8.18 18.12 10.73
N LEU A 97 -9.23 17.46 10.23
CA LEU A 97 -9.74 17.64 8.87
C LEU A 97 -10.23 19.07 8.61
N ARG A 98 -10.86 19.72 9.60
CA ARG A 98 -11.23 21.15 9.51
C ARG A 98 -9.99 22.05 9.44
N ALA A 99 -8.96 21.76 10.23
CA ALA A 99 -7.70 22.51 10.20
C ALA A 99 -6.98 22.35 8.85
N HIS A 100 -6.92 21.12 8.31
CA HIS A 100 -6.38 20.85 6.98
C HIS A 100 -7.15 21.62 5.90
N ARG A 101 -8.50 21.57 5.92
CA ARG A 101 -9.34 22.32 4.98
C ARG A 101 -9.02 23.81 5.01
N ALA A 102 -8.98 24.41 6.20
CA ALA A 102 -8.70 25.83 6.35
C ALA A 102 -7.31 26.21 5.79
N ARG A 103 -6.33 25.30 5.87
CA ARG A 103 -4.97 25.51 5.39
C ARG A 103 -4.83 25.39 3.86
N TYR A 104 -5.37 24.33 3.26
CA TYR A 104 -5.13 24.00 1.84
C TYR A 104 -6.27 24.36 0.90
N PHE A 105 -7.47 24.55 1.43
CA PHE A 105 -8.69 24.80 0.66
C PHE A 105 -9.48 26.01 1.18
N PRO A 106 -8.85 27.20 1.32
CA PRO A 106 -9.53 28.39 1.83
C PRO A 106 -10.62 28.90 0.87
N ASP A 107 -10.47 28.66 -0.44
CA ASP A 107 -11.46 28.99 -1.47
C ASP A 107 -11.98 27.70 -2.12
N PRO A 108 -13.28 27.39 -2.03
CA PRO A 108 -13.84 26.15 -2.56
C PRO A 108 -13.81 26.01 -4.09
N SER A 109 -13.53 27.10 -4.80
CA SER A 109 -13.53 27.14 -6.26
C SER A 109 -12.15 26.95 -6.90
N ARG A 110 -11.06 27.02 -6.12
CA ARG A 110 -9.68 27.18 -6.65
C ARG A 110 -8.76 25.96 -6.55
N ASN A 111 -9.29 24.77 -6.35
CA ASN A 111 -8.44 23.57 -6.30
C ASN A 111 -9.23 22.30 -6.64
N ALA A 112 -8.88 21.61 -7.72
CA ALA A 112 -9.62 20.43 -8.17
C ALA A 112 -9.58 19.27 -7.16
N TRP A 113 -8.55 19.18 -6.32
CA TRP A 113 -8.44 18.16 -5.27
C TRP A 113 -9.52 18.29 -4.20
N GLN A 114 -10.22 19.42 -4.12
CA GLN A 114 -11.38 19.55 -3.24
C GLN A 114 -12.50 18.59 -3.57
N ARG A 115 -12.63 18.18 -4.85
CA ARG A 115 -13.62 17.18 -5.27
C ARG A 115 -13.40 15.83 -4.58
N LEU A 116 -12.18 15.50 -4.18
CA LEU A 116 -11.92 14.30 -3.36
C LEU A 116 -12.62 14.38 -2.01
N MET A 117 -12.64 15.55 -1.38
CA MET A 117 -13.08 15.74 -0.01
C MET A 117 -14.54 16.20 0.08
N TYR A 118 -15.01 16.92 -0.94
CA TYR A 118 -16.31 17.57 -0.99
C TYR A 118 -16.95 17.30 -2.35
N ARG A 119 -17.92 16.36 -2.37
CA ARG A 119 -18.61 15.93 -3.60
C ARG A 119 -19.29 17.07 -4.36
N ASP A 120 -19.72 18.11 -3.64
CA ASP A 120 -20.41 19.26 -4.23
C ASP A 120 -19.44 20.33 -4.76
N SER A 121 -18.12 20.10 -4.68
CA SER A 121 -17.13 21.03 -5.23
C SER A 121 -17.23 21.07 -6.75
N THR A 122 -17.34 22.29 -7.28
CA THR A 122 -17.37 22.56 -8.73
C THR A 122 -16.02 23.04 -9.26
N ALA A 123 -14.95 23.04 -8.44
CA ALA A 123 -13.62 23.51 -8.84
C ALA A 123 -13.17 22.86 -10.16
N ALA A 124 -12.78 23.66 -11.13
CA ALA A 124 -12.26 23.15 -12.39
C ALA A 124 -10.84 22.60 -12.20
N VAL A 125 -10.42 21.64 -13.03
CA VAL A 125 -9.01 21.26 -13.10
C VAL A 125 -8.28 22.35 -13.87
N ASP A 126 -7.34 23.01 -13.19
CA ASP A 126 -6.46 23.95 -13.87
C ASP A 126 -5.38 23.18 -14.64
N ARG A 127 -5.07 23.60 -15.87
CA ARG A 127 -3.97 23.01 -16.65
C ARG A 127 -2.63 23.14 -15.95
N TRP A 128 -2.43 24.20 -15.15
CA TRP A 128 -1.22 24.37 -14.38
C TRP A 128 -1.10 23.35 -13.24
N GLU A 129 -2.20 22.95 -12.62
CA GLU A 129 -2.21 21.87 -11.62
C GLU A 129 -1.75 20.53 -12.22
N MET A 130 -1.90 20.33 -13.53
CA MET A 130 -1.48 19.09 -14.19
C MET A 130 0.04 18.96 -14.41
N LEU A 131 0.77 20.08 -14.44
CA LEU A 131 2.20 20.09 -14.76
C LEU A 131 3.05 19.54 -13.62
N ASP A 132 2.68 19.84 -12.38
CA ASP A 132 3.48 19.53 -11.19
C ASP A 132 3.08 18.24 -10.47
N VAL A 133 2.04 17.55 -10.97
CA VAL A 133 1.54 16.31 -10.37
C VAL A 133 2.15 15.07 -10.99
N MET A 134 2.32 14.03 -10.16
CA MET A 134 2.79 12.72 -10.58
C MET A 134 1.85 12.10 -11.63
N PRO A 135 2.32 11.22 -12.53
CA PRO A 135 1.49 10.66 -13.59
C PRO A 135 0.18 10.01 -13.09
N TYR A 136 0.22 9.25 -11.98
CA TYR A 136 -0.98 8.64 -11.41
C TYR A 136 -1.98 9.67 -10.84
N GLN A 137 -1.51 10.83 -10.41
CA GLN A 137 -2.37 11.89 -9.88
C GLN A 137 -3.21 12.53 -10.98
N ARG A 138 -2.72 12.58 -12.23
CA ARG A 138 -3.54 12.99 -13.39
C ARG A 138 -4.73 12.06 -13.63
N PHE A 139 -4.54 10.76 -13.38
CA PHE A 139 -5.66 9.81 -13.41
C PHE A 139 -6.66 10.06 -12.29
N PHE A 140 -6.22 10.46 -11.09
CA PHE A 140 -7.14 10.85 -10.02
C PHE A 140 -7.90 12.14 -10.34
N LEU A 141 -7.23 13.15 -10.90
CA LEU A 141 -7.87 14.37 -11.36
C LEU A 141 -8.95 14.07 -12.41
N TYR A 142 -8.67 13.18 -13.36
CA TYR A 142 -9.68 12.72 -14.31
C TYR A 142 -10.84 12.02 -13.57
N ALA A 143 -10.51 11.12 -12.66
CA ALA A 143 -11.50 10.31 -11.94
C ALA A 143 -12.48 11.10 -11.07
N ILE A 144 -12.10 12.31 -10.62
CA ILE A 144 -12.97 13.18 -9.80
C ILE A 144 -13.63 14.31 -10.59
N SER A 145 -13.09 14.69 -11.75
CA SER A 145 -13.59 15.80 -12.56
C SER A 145 -14.41 15.37 -13.78
N CYS A 146 -14.20 14.14 -14.25
CA CYS A 146 -14.68 13.65 -15.54
C CYS A 146 -14.29 14.55 -16.74
N ASP A 147 -13.20 15.30 -16.64
CA ASP A 147 -12.78 16.25 -17.67
C ASP A 147 -12.39 15.52 -18.98
N PRO A 148 -13.04 15.83 -20.12
CA PRO A 148 -12.74 15.18 -21.39
C PRO A 148 -11.34 15.49 -21.94
N ALA A 149 -10.74 16.63 -21.58
CA ALA A 149 -9.36 16.95 -21.95
C ALA A 149 -8.38 15.99 -21.27
N LEU A 150 -8.62 15.70 -19.99
CA LEU A 150 -7.85 14.70 -19.24
C LEU A 150 -8.09 13.28 -19.74
N ALA A 151 -9.29 12.96 -20.23
CA ALA A 151 -9.58 11.64 -20.77
C ALA A 151 -8.59 11.26 -21.89
N GLY A 152 -8.15 12.22 -22.73
CA GLY A 152 -7.21 11.98 -23.82
C GLY A 152 -5.75 11.79 -23.39
N GLU A 153 -5.40 12.06 -22.13
CA GLU A 153 -4.02 11.96 -21.66
C GLU A 153 -3.49 10.52 -21.73
N PRO A 154 -2.26 10.28 -22.26
CA PRO A 154 -1.71 8.94 -22.39
C PRO A 154 -1.66 8.16 -21.07
N VAL A 155 -1.39 8.85 -19.94
CA VAL A 155 -1.36 8.21 -18.62
C VAL A 155 -2.76 7.78 -18.16
N VAL A 156 -3.80 8.57 -18.45
CA VAL A 156 -5.18 8.23 -18.13
C VAL A 156 -5.61 7.02 -18.95
N GLN A 157 -5.33 7.02 -20.25
CA GLN A 157 -5.60 5.89 -21.14
C GLN A 157 -4.86 4.63 -20.70
N ALA A 158 -3.60 4.75 -20.28
CA ALA A 158 -2.83 3.62 -19.74
C ALA A 158 -3.48 3.02 -18.48
N GLN A 159 -4.02 3.85 -17.58
CA GLN A 159 -4.71 3.41 -16.37
C GLN A 159 -6.10 2.80 -16.67
N LEU A 160 -6.74 3.19 -17.78
CA LEU A 160 -8.01 2.62 -18.27
C LEU A 160 -7.83 1.35 -19.12
N ALA A 161 -6.57 0.97 -19.40
CA ALA A 161 -6.27 -0.27 -20.10
C ALA A 161 -6.38 -1.47 -19.16
N ARG A 162 -6.94 -2.58 -19.67
CA ARG A 162 -6.99 -3.86 -18.93
C ARG A 162 -5.59 -4.38 -18.57
N GLY A 163 -4.59 -4.04 -19.40
CA GLY A 163 -3.20 -4.42 -19.20
C GLY A 163 -2.37 -3.44 -18.37
N ALA A 164 -2.97 -2.43 -17.73
CA ALA A 164 -2.23 -1.49 -16.89
C ALA A 164 -1.34 -2.22 -15.87
N CYS A 165 -0.20 -1.64 -15.50
CA CYS A 165 0.66 -2.14 -14.42
C CYS A 165 1.18 -3.59 -14.57
N ARG A 166 1.13 -4.19 -15.77
CA ARG A 166 1.59 -5.57 -15.99
C ARG A 166 3.11 -5.68 -16.22
N PRO A 167 3.71 -6.85 -15.92
CA PRO A 167 3.10 -8.08 -15.40
C PRO A 167 2.89 -8.06 -13.86
N ALA A 168 1.73 -8.51 -13.40
CA ALA A 168 1.33 -8.44 -11.98
C ALA A 168 2.27 -9.22 -11.03
N TRP A 169 2.82 -10.35 -11.45
CA TRP A 169 3.70 -11.18 -10.58
C TRP A 169 5.07 -10.55 -10.31
N LEU A 170 5.52 -9.60 -11.15
CA LEU A 170 6.75 -8.83 -10.93
C LEU A 170 6.48 -7.47 -10.26
N SER A 171 5.24 -6.96 -10.32
CA SER A 171 4.90 -5.64 -9.79
C SER A 171 5.33 -5.42 -8.34
N PRO A 172 5.18 -6.39 -7.41
CA PRO A 172 5.65 -6.19 -6.04
C PRO A 172 7.15 -5.86 -5.95
N PHE A 173 7.97 -6.38 -6.87
CA PHE A 173 9.42 -6.21 -6.86
C PHE A 173 9.91 -5.09 -7.79
N GLY A 174 9.01 -4.47 -8.55
CA GLY A 174 9.31 -3.39 -9.48
C GLY A 174 9.33 -2.02 -8.83
N SER A 175 9.74 -1.01 -9.60
CA SER A 175 9.74 0.40 -9.21
C SER A 175 8.34 1.00 -9.03
N ASP A 176 7.30 0.31 -9.51
CA ASP A 176 5.91 0.76 -9.47
C ASP A 176 5.01 -0.22 -8.70
N ALA A 177 5.45 -0.59 -7.49
CA ALA A 177 4.73 -1.51 -6.62
C ALA A 177 3.33 -1.03 -6.19
N ALA A 178 3.04 0.27 -6.34
CA ALA A 178 1.76 0.90 -6.02
C ALA A 178 0.90 1.19 -7.28
N CYS A 179 1.35 0.81 -8.49
CA CYS A 179 0.61 1.07 -9.71
C CYS A 179 -0.82 0.55 -9.64
N ARG A 180 -0.97 -0.71 -9.19
CA ARG A 180 -2.26 -1.42 -9.15
C ARG A 180 -3.22 -0.80 -8.14
N THR A 181 -2.71 -0.43 -6.97
CA THR A 181 -3.50 0.23 -5.93
C THR A 181 -3.90 1.63 -6.35
N HIS A 182 -3.02 2.39 -7.02
CA HIS A 182 -3.38 3.66 -7.63
C HIS A 182 -4.43 3.48 -8.72
N GLN A 183 -4.27 2.51 -9.64
CA GLN A 183 -5.28 2.20 -10.64
C GLN A 183 -6.64 1.95 -9.99
N LEU A 184 -6.69 1.07 -8.99
CA LEU A 184 -7.93 0.71 -8.30
C LEU A 184 -8.54 1.90 -7.54
N MET A 185 -7.71 2.77 -6.96
CA MET A 185 -8.16 3.99 -6.30
C MET A 185 -8.79 4.97 -7.28
N GLY A 186 -8.19 5.17 -8.45
CA GLY A 186 -8.77 6.02 -9.50
C GLY A 186 -10.08 5.43 -10.05
N LEU A 187 -10.16 4.11 -10.25
CA LEU A 187 -11.41 3.45 -10.67
C LEU A 187 -12.52 3.57 -9.61
N MET A 188 -12.17 3.47 -8.32
CA MET A 188 -13.10 3.74 -7.22
C MET A 188 -13.64 5.18 -7.28
N LEU A 189 -12.76 6.16 -7.47
CA LEU A 189 -13.13 7.57 -7.61
C LEU A 189 -14.02 7.81 -8.84
N MET A 190 -13.72 7.19 -9.99
CA MET A 190 -14.55 7.26 -11.19
C MET A 190 -15.96 6.74 -10.91
N ARG A 191 -16.08 5.61 -10.21
CA ARG A 191 -17.39 5.06 -9.81
C ARG A 191 -18.15 6.03 -8.91
N GLU A 192 -17.48 6.66 -7.96
CA GLU A 192 -18.09 7.63 -7.04
C GLU A 192 -18.59 8.89 -7.74
N HIS A 193 -17.86 9.37 -8.77
CA HIS A 193 -18.18 10.60 -9.49
C HIS A 193 -18.96 10.35 -10.79
N GLY A 194 -19.23 9.09 -11.14
CA GLY A 194 -19.94 8.73 -12.37
C GLY A 194 -19.15 8.99 -13.64
N CYS A 195 -17.81 8.98 -13.59
CA CYS A 195 -16.97 9.17 -14.77
C CYS A 195 -16.81 7.89 -15.59
N GLY A 196 -16.83 8.04 -16.92
CA GLY A 196 -16.60 6.95 -17.87
C GLY A 196 -17.76 5.95 -17.99
N ASP A 197 -17.54 4.88 -18.75
CA ASP A 197 -18.53 3.81 -18.90
C ASP A 197 -18.58 2.92 -17.64
N LYS A 198 -19.78 2.81 -17.04
CA LYS A 198 -19.97 2.11 -15.76
C LYS A 198 -19.61 0.62 -15.84
N ALA A 199 -19.96 -0.05 -16.92
CA ALA A 199 -19.67 -1.48 -17.10
C ALA A 199 -18.16 -1.70 -17.22
N ARG A 200 -17.49 -0.85 -17.99
CA ARG A 200 -16.04 -0.88 -18.15
C ARG A 200 -15.29 -0.58 -16.86
N VAL A 201 -15.70 0.43 -16.09
CA VAL A 201 -15.10 0.74 -14.78
C VAL A 201 -15.25 -0.44 -13.82
N ALA A 202 -16.41 -1.10 -13.80
CA ALA A 202 -16.64 -2.29 -12.99
C ALA A 202 -15.75 -3.48 -13.42
N GLU A 203 -15.63 -3.73 -14.74
CA GLU A 203 -14.74 -4.77 -15.28
C GLU A 203 -13.28 -4.53 -14.87
N LEU A 204 -12.78 -3.31 -15.05
CA LEU A 204 -11.41 -2.93 -14.69
C LEU A 204 -11.18 -3.01 -13.18
N THR A 205 -12.18 -2.63 -12.38
CA THR A 205 -12.14 -2.75 -10.91
C THR A 205 -11.96 -4.21 -10.49
N ALA A 206 -12.78 -5.12 -11.02
CA ALA A 206 -12.68 -6.55 -10.73
C ALA A 206 -11.32 -7.11 -11.17
N HIS A 207 -10.82 -6.70 -12.34
CA HIS A 207 -9.51 -7.13 -12.83
C HIS A 207 -8.36 -6.66 -11.92
N ALA A 208 -8.39 -5.40 -11.50
CA ALA A 208 -7.39 -4.86 -10.60
C ALA A 208 -7.44 -5.54 -9.21
N GLN A 209 -8.64 -5.84 -8.68
CA GLN A 209 -8.79 -6.62 -7.45
C GLN A 209 -8.20 -8.03 -7.59
N ASP A 210 -8.40 -8.70 -8.73
CA ASP A 210 -7.80 -10.02 -9.01
C ASP A 210 -6.27 -9.97 -9.03
N ASP A 211 -5.70 -8.93 -9.66
CA ASP A 211 -4.26 -8.72 -9.68
C ASP A 211 -3.71 -8.44 -8.27
N ILE A 212 -4.38 -7.61 -7.47
CA ILE A 212 -3.98 -7.36 -6.07
C ILE A 212 -3.97 -8.65 -5.26
N VAL A 213 -4.98 -9.51 -5.43
CA VAL A 213 -5.01 -10.81 -4.75
C VAL A 213 -3.83 -11.69 -5.16
N ARG A 214 -3.46 -11.72 -6.44
CA ARG A 214 -2.25 -12.43 -6.92
C ARG A 214 -0.97 -11.81 -6.38
N GLU A 215 -0.88 -10.49 -6.30
CA GLU A 215 0.27 -9.79 -5.74
C GLU A 215 0.43 -10.09 -4.25
N LEU A 216 -0.66 -10.06 -3.46
CA LEU A 216 -0.65 -10.43 -2.04
C LEU A 216 -0.33 -11.91 -1.80
N GLN A 217 -0.50 -12.77 -2.82
CA GLN A 217 -0.09 -14.17 -2.75
C GLN A 217 1.42 -14.37 -2.86
N VAL A 218 2.16 -13.41 -3.40
CA VAL A 218 3.61 -13.53 -3.59
C VAL A 218 4.39 -12.48 -2.79
N ASP A 219 3.75 -11.37 -2.41
CA ASP A 219 4.36 -10.32 -1.60
C ASP A 219 4.26 -10.65 -0.12
N PHE A 220 5.37 -11.11 0.44
CA PHE A 220 5.52 -11.37 1.87
C PHE A 220 5.93 -10.11 2.65
N ARG A 221 6.18 -8.98 1.96
CA ARG A 221 6.73 -7.78 2.59
C ARG A 221 5.65 -6.82 3.06
N SER A 222 5.55 -6.60 4.36
CA SER A 222 4.56 -5.69 4.99
C SER A 222 4.91 -4.19 4.88
N ARG A 223 5.27 -3.72 3.68
CA ARG A 223 5.57 -2.30 3.42
C ARG A 223 4.31 -1.54 3.03
N ASP A 224 4.44 -0.24 2.80
CA ASP A 224 3.36 0.65 2.33
C ASP A 224 2.51 0.03 1.20
N PRO A 225 3.07 -0.48 0.07
CA PRO A 225 2.25 -1.12 -0.97
C PRO A 225 1.45 -2.33 -0.51
N TYR A 226 1.92 -3.06 0.50
CA TYR A 226 1.19 -4.19 1.07
C TYR A 226 -0.02 -3.75 1.87
N VAL A 227 0.15 -2.74 2.74
CA VAL A 227 -0.95 -2.13 3.49
C VAL A 227 -1.98 -1.57 2.52
N GLN A 228 -1.52 -0.83 1.49
CA GLN A 228 -2.38 -0.27 0.46
C GLN A 228 -3.17 -1.34 -0.30
N ARG A 229 -2.56 -2.49 -0.65
CA ARG A 229 -3.26 -3.59 -1.32
C ARG A 229 -4.38 -4.18 -0.48
N VAL A 230 -4.11 -4.45 0.81
CA VAL A 230 -5.13 -4.97 1.74
C VAL A 230 -6.24 -3.94 1.93
N LEU A 231 -5.86 -2.67 2.13
CA LEU A 231 -6.80 -1.53 2.21
C LEU A 231 -7.72 -1.48 0.99
N MET A 232 -7.16 -1.52 -0.23
CA MET A 232 -7.96 -1.34 -1.44
C MET A 232 -8.99 -2.46 -1.65
N LEU A 233 -8.72 -3.69 -1.21
CA LEU A 233 -9.72 -4.78 -1.24
C LEU A 233 -10.89 -4.51 -0.28
N TYR A 234 -10.63 -3.98 0.92
CA TYR A 234 -11.68 -3.54 1.84
C TYR A 234 -12.44 -2.32 1.28
N TRP A 235 -11.71 -1.30 0.84
CA TRP A 235 -12.27 -0.01 0.44
C TRP A 235 -13.14 -0.12 -0.83
N THR A 236 -12.82 -1.07 -1.72
CA THR A 236 -13.60 -1.33 -2.93
C THR A 236 -14.69 -2.38 -2.78
N GLY A 237 -14.90 -2.90 -1.56
CA GLY A 237 -16.07 -3.73 -1.23
C GLY A 237 -15.91 -5.22 -1.49
N VAL A 238 -14.69 -5.76 -1.49
CA VAL A 238 -14.42 -7.22 -1.59
C VAL A 238 -13.60 -7.76 -0.40
N PRO A 239 -13.98 -7.42 0.85
CA PRO A 239 -13.20 -7.82 2.03
C PRO A 239 -13.12 -9.34 2.25
N GLU A 240 -14.08 -10.11 1.76
CA GLU A 240 -14.08 -11.58 1.80
C GLU A 240 -12.92 -12.21 1.03
N ARG A 241 -12.30 -11.46 0.10
CA ARG A 241 -11.10 -11.88 -0.63
C ARG A 241 -9.81 -11.70 0.18
N VAL A 242 -9.87 -10.99 1.31
CA VAL A 242 -8.71 -10.76 2.17
C VAL A 242 -8.54 -11.93 3.14
N ARG A 243 -7.39 -12.60 3.08
CA ARG A 243 -7.05 -13.66 4.03
C ARG A 243 -6.76 -13.07 5.42
N PRO A 244 -7.19 -13.73 6.51
CA PRO A 244 -6.83 -13.37 7.88
C PRO A 244 -5.33 -13.11 8.11
N ALA A 245 -4.47 -13.94 7.49
CA ALA A 245 -3.01 -13.79 7.59
C ALA A 245 -2.50 -12.45 7.07
N TRP A 246 -3.13 -11.90 6.03
CA TRP A 246 -2.73 -10.63 5.45
C TRP A 246 -3.08 -9.46 6.37
N LEU A 247 -4.28 -9.48 6.94
CA LEU A 247 -4.70 -8.46 7.91
C LEU A 247 -3.88 -8.52 9.21
N ARG A 248 -3.62 -9.73 9.74
CA ARG A 248 -2.73 -9.90 10.90
C ARG A 248 -1.34 -9.35 10.65
N ARG A 249 -0.81 -9.52 9.44
CA ARG A 249 0.49 -8.97 9.04
C ARG A 249 0.49 -7.45 9.07
N VAL A 250 -0.58 -6.79 8.63
CA VAL A 250 -0.70 -5.32 8.75
C VAL A 250 -0.72 -4.89 10.21
N LEU A 251 -1.49 -5.56 11.07
CA LEU A 251 -1.51 -5.27 12.52
C LEU A 251 -0.14 -5.46 13.18
N GLN A 252 0.56 -6.54 12.85
CA GLN A 252 1.90 -6.83 13.37
C GLN A 252 2.97 -5.86 12.85
N ALA A 253 2.72 -5.20 11.72
CA ALA A 253 3.59 -4.16 11.18
C ALA A 253 3.39 -2.80 11.88
N GLN A 254 2.36 -2.65 12.71
CA GLN A 254 2.18 -1.44 13.52
C GLN A 254 3.31 -1.33 14.53
N ARG A 255 3.91 -0.15 14.60
CA ARG A 255 5.07 0.13 15.44
C ARG A 255 4.64 0.46 16.87
N PRO A 256 5.56 0.40 17.86
CA PRO A 256 5.25 0.72 19.25
C PRO A 256 4.72 2.14 19.49
N ASP A 257 5.03 3.09 18.60
CA ASP A 257 4.49 4.46 18.63
C ASP A 257 3.05 4.56 18.09
N GLY A 258 2.50 3.45 17.57
CA GLY A 258 1.16 3.34 17.01
C GLY A 258 1.08 3.62 15.51
N GLY A 259 2.15 4.06 14.86
CA GLY A 259 2.15 4.33 13.43
C GLY A 259 2.56 3.12 12.59
N TRP A 260 2.52 3.30 11.27
CA TRP A 260 3.08 2.37 10.29
C TRP A 260 4.18 3.07 9.50
N ALA A 261 5.12 2.29 8.99
CA ALA A 261 6.25 2.78 8.20
C ALA A 261 6.19 2.29 6.76
N ASP A 262 6.76 3.06 5.83
CA ASP A 262 6.98 2.66 4.44
C ASP A 262 8.08 1.59 4.25
N ARG A 263 8.72 1.16 5.34
CA ARG A 263 9.84 0.20 5.38
C ARG A 263 9.48 -1.04 6.17
N GLN A 264 10.08 -2.16 5.80
CA GLN A 264 9.91 -3.42 6.51
C GLN A 264 11.23 -3.90 7.11
N PRO A 265 11.32 -4.08 8.44
CA PRO A 265 12.46 -4.71 9.08
C PRO A 265 12.64 -6.15 8.58
N ILE A 266 13.86 -6.49 8.17
CA ILE A 266 14.26 -7.87 7.85
C ILE A 266 14.88 -8.52 9.09
N LEU A 267 15.83 -7.81 9.72
CA LEU A 267 16.58 -8.32 10.86
C LEU A 267 17.00 -7.18 11.78
N GLU A 268 16.71 -7.33 13.08
CA GLU A 268 17.26 -6.48 14.12
C GLU A 268 18.70 -6.89 14.42
N LEU A 269 19.60 -5.91 14.46
CA LEU A 269 21.03 -6.09 14.70
C LEU A 269 21.42 -5.48 16.06
N PRO A 270 22.52 -5.95 16.68
CA PRO A 270 23.05 -5.33 17.89
C PRO A 270 23.28 -3.83 17.74
N GLY A 271 22.92 -3.07 18.80
CA GLY A 271 23.03 -1.61 18.84
C GLY A 271 21.84 -0.86 18.22
N GLY A 272 20.66 -1.49 18.13
CA GLY A 272 19.42 -0.84 17.65
C GLY A 272 19.39 -0.59 16.14
N ARG A 273 20.32 -1.17 15.38
CA ARG A 273 20.33 -1.11 13.92
C ARG A 273 19.34 -2.12 13.36
N VAL A 274 18.72 -1.81 12.24
CA VAL A 274 17.73 -2.70 11.62
C VAL A 274 18.08 -2.83 10.15
N LEU A 275 18.46 -4.03 9.73
CA LEU A 275 18.55 -4.35 8.31
C LEU A 275 17.13 -4.39 7.76
N GLN A 276 16.84 -3.55 6.77
CA GLN A 276 15.49 -3.42 6.22
C GLN A 276 15.52 -3.09 4.73
N PHE A 277 14.43 -3.40 4.03
CA PHE A 277 14.20 -2.88 2.68
C PHE A 277 13.81 -1.40 2.78
N GLY A 278 14.54 -0.54 2.06
CA GLY A 278 14.24 0.88 1.96
C GLY A 278 12.86 1.15 1.35
N GLY A 279 12.40 2.38 1.57
CA GLY A 279 11.13 2.88 1.05
C GLY A 279 11.24 3.24 -0.43
N TYR A 280 10.32 4.09 -0.87
CA TYR A 280 10.34 4.64 -2.23
C TYR A 280 11.54 5.55 -2.46
N ALA A 281 11.88 6.39 -1.48
CA ALA A 281 13.00 7.34 -1.59
C ALA A 281 14.36 6.65 -1.78
N GLU A 282 14.55 5.44 -1.24
CA GLU A 282 15.80 4.70 -1.35
C GLU A 282 15.84 3.69 -2.50
N ASN A 283 14.88 3.72 -3.44
CA ASN A 283 14.76 2.74 -4.52
C ASN A 283 14.81 1.29 -4.00
N HIS A 284 14.20 1.03 -2.84
CA HIS A 284 14.14 -0.28 -2.20
C HIS A 284 15.50 -0.92 -1.87
N ARG A 285 16.57 -0.13 -1.78
CA ARG A 285 17.89 -0.61 -1.35
C ARG A 285 17.87 -1.06 0.11
N LEU A 286 18.73 -1.99 0.48
CA LEU A 286 18.91 -2.38 1.88
C LEU A 286 19.49 -1.20 2.67
N THR A 287 18.90 -0.90 3.82
CA THR A 287 19.37 0.14 4.75
C THR A 287 19.47 -0.43 6.17
N LEU A 288 20.27 0.24 7.02
CA LEU A 288 20.48 -0.10 8.43
C LEU A 288 19.78 0.87 9.40
N GLN A 289 19.10 1.87 8.85
CA GLN A 289 18.36 2.85 9.65
C GLN A 289 17.12 2.20 10.28
N PRO A 290 16.70 2.61 11.48
CA PRO A 290 15.41 2.19 12.02
C PRO A 290 14.28 2.68 11.08
N ALA A 291 13.29 1.82 10.82
CA ALA A 291 12.04 2.28 10.23
C ALA A 291 11.42 3.35 11.13
N GLN A 292 10.88 4.41 10.55
CA GLN A 292 10.11 5.43 11.25
C GLN A 292 8.69 5.37 10.73
N SER A 293 7.72 5.53 11.63
CA SER A 293 6.33 5.67 11.22
C SER A 293 6.18 6.95 10.41
N ASP A 294 5.32 6.92 9.40
CA ASP A 294 5.05 8.07 8.54
C ASP A 294 3.54 8.26 8.33
N PHE A 295 3.16 9.46 7.89
CA PHE A 295 1.75 9.80 7.67
C PHE A 295 1.10 8.93 6.58
N HIS A 296 1.85 8.56 5.53
CA HIS A 296 1.32 7.81 4.40
C HIS A 296 0.84 6.43 4.86
N ALA A 297 1.74 5.62 5.40
CA ALA A 297 1.41 4.26 5.84
C ALA A 297 0.42 4.30 7.02
N THR A 298 0.50 5.30 7.90
CA THR A 298 -0.40 5.41 9.06
C THR A 298 -1.84 5.78 8.65
N ALA A 299 -2.04 6.69 7.70
CA ALA A 299 -3.38 7.02 7.20
C ALA A 299 -4.04 5.80 6.54
N GLN A 300 -3.27 5.01 5.77
CA GLN A 300 -3.76 3.77 5.19
C GLN A 300 -4.16 2.74 6.26
N GLY A 301 -3.32 2.55 7.28
CA GLY A 301 -3.59 1.65 8.40
C GLY A 301 -4.87 2.03 9.16
N ILE A 302 -5.04 3.32 9.47
CA ILE A 302 -6.24 3.84 10.15
C ILE A 302 -7.50 3.56 9.34
N LEU A 303 -7.52 3.89 8.04
CA LEU A 303 -8.70 3.64 7.21
C LEU A 303 -8.99 2.14 7.10
N LEU A 304 -7.97 1.30 6.90
CA LEU A 304 -8.15 -0.16 6.83
C LEU A 304 -8.80 -0.69 8.10
N LEU A 305 -8.29 -0.33 9.28
CA LEU A 305 -8.85 -0.81 10.55
C LEU A 305 -10.27 -0.27 10.79
N SER A 306 -10.56 0.95 10.32
CA SER A 306 -11.91 1.53 10.36
C SER A 306 -12.91 0.73 9.50
N LEU A 307 -12.51 0.35 8.28
CA LEU A 307 -13.31 -0.47 7.37
C LEU A 307 -13.54 -1.88 7.94
N VAL A 308 -12.50 -2.51 8.49
CA VAL A 308 -12.60 -3.83 9.15
C VAL A 308 -13.59 -3.77 10.31
N LYS A 309 -13.47 -2.75 11.18
CA LYS A 309 -14.35 -2.55 12.32
C LYS A 309 -15.81 -2.39 11.89
N ALA A 310 -16.07 -1.53 10.90
CA ALA A 310 -17.41 -1.32 10.36
C ALA A 310 -18.01 -2.63 9.80
N GLN A 311 -17.21 -3.42 9.07
CA GLN A 311 -17.67 -4.71 8.55
C GLN A 311 -17.97 -5.73 9.67
N GLN A 312 -17.17 -5.77 10.73
CA GLN A 312 -17.41 -6.65 11.88
C GLN A 312 -18.69 -6.26 12.64
N ALA A 313 -19.00 -4.96 12.72
CA ALA A 313 -20.22 -4.47 13.36
C ALA A 313 -21.48 -4.82 12.55
N GLY A 314 -21.44 -4.74 11.22
CA GLY A 314 -22.57 -5.07 10.35
C GLY A 314 -22.85 -6.57 10.16
N LYS A 315 -22.00 -7.45 10.69
CA LYS A 315 -22.19 -8.92 10.70
C LYS A 315 -22.88 -9.43 11.96
N ARG A 316 -23.19 -8.55 12.91
CA ARG A 316 -23.95 -8.88 14.12
C ARG A 316 -25.42 -8.62 13.89
#